data_AF-A0A0N8GNC3-F1
#
_entry.id   AF-A0A0N8GNC3-F1
#
_cell.length_a   1.000
_cell.length_b   1.000
_cell.length_c   1.000
_cell.angle_alpha   90.00
_cell.angle_beta   90.00
_cell.angle_gamma   90.00
#
_symmetry.space_group_name_H-M   'P 1'
#
loop_
_entity.id
_entity.type
_entity.pdbx_description
1 polymer ?
#
loop_
_entity_poly.entity_id
_entity_poly.type
_entity_poly.pdbx_seq_one_letter_code
_entity_poly.pdbx_strand_id
1 'polypeptide(L)'
;MNKNSREIWVIVAALAAFVILGQLASYFLAPASWAAFLQRLPIILSMIAFWVPIITLLTTLIVWAVLRFLGFESLQAIRNEMVEQNNPAPAILFIGAVIAAVLLFSIVIRP
;
A
#
# COMPACT_ATOMS: atom_id res chain seq x y z
N MET A 1 -27.66 -5.53 -14.81
CA MET A 1 -26.41 -5.25 -14.06
C MET A 1 -26.79 -4.45 -12.83
N ASN A 2 -26.44 -4.89 -11.62
CA ASN A 2 -26.83 -4.21 -10.39
C ASN A 2 -26.19 -2.80 -10.33
N LYS A 3 -26.85 -1.80 -9.73
CA LYS A 3 -26.39 -0.39 -9.77
C LYS A 3 -24.95 -0.25 -9.26
N ASN A 4 -24.61 -0.94 -8.16
CA ASN A 4 -23.26 -0.98 -7.59
C ASN A 4 -22.23 -1.61 -8.53
N SER A 5 -22.62 -2.64 -9.30
CA SER A 5 -21.72 -3.27 -10.27
C SER A 5 -21.40 -2.31 -11.42
N ARG A 6 -22.37 -1.51 -11.87
CA ARG A 6 -22.15 -0.50 -12.91
C ARG A 6 -21.20 0.61 -12.46
N GLU A 7 -21.34 1.08 -11.23
CA GLU A 7 -20.46 2.10 -10.66
C GLU A 7 -18.99 1.61 -10.56
N ILE A 8 -18.78 0.38 -10.09
CA ILE A 8 -17.44 -0.23 -10.06
C ILE A 8 -16.82 -0.30 -11.46
N TRP A 9 -17.58 -0.75 -12.46
CA TRP A 9 -17.08 -0.81 -13.84
C TRP A 9 -16.75 0.57 -14.42
N VAL A 10 -17.52 1.60 -14.07
CA VAL A 10 -17.22 2.99 -14.47
C VAL A 10 -15.92 3.47 -13.82
N ILE A 11 -15.70 3.19 -12.54
CA ILE A 11 -14.46 3.55 -11.84
C ILE A 11 -13.26 2.84 -12.46
N VAL A 12 -13.37 1.53 -12.69
CA VAL A 12 -12.30 0.72 -13.31
C VAL A 12 -11.99 1.25 -14.72
N ALA A 13 -13.02 1.56 -15.52
CA ALA A 13 -12.85 2.12 -16.86
C ALA A 13 -12.19 3.50 -16.82
N ALA A 14 -12.57 4.36 -15.88
CA ALA A 14 -11.97 5.68 -15.70
C ALA A 14 -10.48 5.58 -15.30
N LEU A 15 -10.15 4.68 -14.37
CA LEU A 15 -8.77 4.41 -13.96
C LEU A 15 -7.94 3.86 -15.12
N ALA A 16 -8.47 2.90 -15.86
CA ALA A 16 -7.81 2.34 -17.03
C ALA A 16 -7.56 3.42 -18.10
N ALA A 17 -8.57 4.26 -18.38
CA ALA A 17 -8.43 5.37 -19.32
C ALA A 17 -7.35 6.36 -18.88
N PHE A 18 -7.31 6.71 -17.59
CA PHE A 18 -6.29 7.61 -17.05
C PHE A 18 -4.87 7.04 -17.21
N VAL A 19 -4.68 5.75 -16.90
CA VAL A 19 -3.40 5.07 -17.08
C VAL A 19 -3.00 5.08 -18.56
N ILE A 20 -3.91 4.72 -19.46
CA ILE A 20 -3.63 4.70 -20.91
C ILE A 20 -3.27 6.09 -21.42
N LEU A 21 -4.04 7.12 -21.07
CA LEU A 21 -3.77 8.49 -21.50
C LEU A 21 -2.43 8.99 -20.97
N GLY A 22 -2.06 8.67 -19.73
CA GLY A 22 -0.75 8.98 -19.18
C GLY A 22 0.40 8.28 -19.91
N GLN A 23 0.22 6.99 -20.26
CA GLN A 23 1.20 6.23 -21.04
C GLN A 23 1.38 6.79 -22.45
N LEU A 24 0.27 7.14 -23.12
CA LEU A 24 0.31 7.77 -24.44
C LEU A 24 0.99 9.14 -24.39
N ALA A 25 0.64 9.97 -23.41
CA ALA A 25 1.31 11.26 -23.21
C ALA A 25 2.82 11.08 -22.98
N SER A 26 3.23 10.12 -22.15
CA SER A 26 4.65 9.81 -21.92
C SER A 26 5.36 9.35 -23.19
N TYR A 27 4.73 8.50 -23.99
CA TYR A 27 5.28 8.03 -25.27
C TYR A 27 5.50 9.18 -26.26
N PHE A 28 4.53 10.08 -26.41
CA PHE A 28 4.65 11.20 -27.35
C PHE A 28 5.59 12.31 -26.87
N LEU A 29 5.65 12.59 -25.56
CA LEU A 29 6.51 13.63 -25.02
C LEU A 29 7.98 13.20 -24.88
N ALA A 30 8.23 11.93 -24.55
CA ALA A 30 9.57 11.42 -24.26
C ALA A 30 9.74 9.95 -24.69
N PRO A 31 9.72 9.65 -26.01
CA PRO A 31 9.71 8.28 -26.52
C PRO A 31 10.96 7.48 -26.12
N ALA A 32 12.13 8.11 -26.06
CA ALA A 32 13.38 7.47 -25.65
C ALA A 32 13.35 7.02 -24.17
N SER A 33 12.86 7.88 -23.28
CA SER A 33 12.69 7.57 -21.85
C SER A 33 11.63 6.49 -21.64
N TRP A 34 10.54 6.55 -22.39
CA TRP A 34 9.47 5.55 -22.33
C TRP A 34 9.97 4.15 -22.75
N ALA A 35 10.71 4.06 -23.86
CA ALA A 35 11.31 2.81 -24.32
C ALA A 35 12.33 2.24 -23.32
N ALA A 36 13.18 3.09 -22.75
CA ALA A 36 14.14 2.68 -21.72
C ALA A 36 13.45 2.17 -20.45
N PHE A 37 12.32 2.76 -20.06
CA PHE A 37 11.51 2.29 -18.93
C PHE A 37 10.91 0.91 -19.21
N LEU A 38 10.35 0.69 -20.40
CA LEU A 38 9.82 -0.62 -20.79
C LEU A 38 10.87 -1.73 -20.76
N GLN A 39 12.12 -1.43 -21.16
CA GLN A 39 13.22 -2.39 -21.07
C GLN A 39 13.56 -2.77 -19.62
N ARG A 40 13.33 -1.86 -18.67
CA ARG A 40 13.53 -2.11 -17.22
C ARG A 40 12.33 -2.73 -16.55
N LEU A 41 11.15 -2.68 -17.17
CA LEU A 41 9.90 -3.18 -16.59
C LEU A 41 9.99 -4.64 -16.09
N PRO A 42 10.62 -5.59 -16.80
CA PRO A 42 10.78 -6.96 -16.30
C PRO A 42 11.57 -7.04 -14.99
N ILE A 43 12.60 -6.18 -14.84
CA ILE A 43 13.41 -6.10 -13.62
C ILE A 43 12.57 -5.51 -12.47
N ILE A 44 11.82 -4.45 -12.75
CA ILE A 44 10.94 -3.85 -11.74
C ILE A 44 9.89 -4.87 -11.27
N LEU A 45 9.27 -5.59 -12.23
CA LEU A 45 8.29 -6.62 -11.93
C LEU A 45 8.89 -7.79 -11.15
N SER A 46 10.12 -8.21 -11.46
CA SER A 46 10.79 -9.28 -10.70
C SER A 46 11.14 -8.81 -9.29
N MET A 47 11.58 -7.57 -9.11
CA MET A 47 11.81 -6.98 -7.79
C MET A 47 10.51 -6.93 -6.97
N ILE A 48 9.40 -6.51 -7.57
CA ILE A 48 8.08 -6.51 -6.91
C ILE A 48 7.68 -7.94 -6.54
N ALA A 49 7.73 -8.88 -7.48
CA ALA A 49 7.35 -10.27 -7.25
C ALA A 49 8.19 -10.95 -6.16
N PHE A 50 9.45 -10.57 -6.03
CA PHE A 50 10.36 -11.07 -5.00
C PHE A 50 10.13 -10.40 -3.64
N TRP A 51 10.14 -9.07 -3.59
CA TRP A 51 10.11 -8.32 -2.33
C TRP A 51 8.73 -8.21 -1.71
N VAL A 52 7.65 -8.13 -2.50
CA VAL A 52 6.28 -7.94 -1.96
C VAL A 52 5.86 -9.09 -1.04
N PRO A 53 6.04 -10.38 -1.39
CA PRO A 53 5.73 -11.49 -0.49
C PRO A 53 6.53 -11.43 0.82
N ILE A 54 7.83 -11.11 0.73
CA ILE A 54 8.73 -11.01 1.89
C ILE A 54 8.26 -9.89 2.82
N ILE A 55 8.01 -8.70 2.27
CA ILE A 55 7.52 -7.54 3.04
C ILE A 55 6.17 -7.89 3.67
N THR A 56 5.25 -8.49 2.91
CA THR A 56 3.93 -8.88 3.41
C THR A 56 4.03 -9.86 4.58
N LEU A 57 4.90 -10.87 4.47
CA LEU A 57 5.14 -11.84 5.53
C LEU A 57 5.69 -11.14 6.78
N LEU A 58 6.73 -10.33 6.63
CA LEU A 58 7.37 -9.62 7.74
C LEU A 58 6.39 -8.65 8.42
N THR A 59 5.66 -7.86 7.65
CA THR A 59 4.65 -6.94 8.20
C THR A 59 3.54 -7.71 8.93
N THR A 60 3.08 -8.83 8.38
CA THR A 60 2.07 -9.67 9.04
C THR A 60 2.58 -10.23 10.36
N LEU A 61 3.83 -10.73 10.40
CA LEU A 61 4.46 -11.24 11.61
C LEU A 61 4.65 -10.15 12.67
N ILE A 62 5.09 -8.96 12.26
CA ILE A 62 5.25 -7.81 13.16
C ILE A 62 3.91 -7.41 13.75
N VAL A 63 2.87 -7.25 12.90
CA VAL A 63 1.52 -6.93 13.36
C VAL A 63 1.06 -7.99 14.36
N TRP A 64 1.15 -9.27 14.01
CA TRP A 64 0.79 -10.36 14.90
C TRP A 64 1.54 -10.34 16.25
N ALA A 65 2.85 -10.10 16.22
CA ALA A 65 3.66 -10.00 17.43
C ALA A 65 3.26 -8.81 18.31
N VAL A 66 2.97 -7.65 17.71
CA VAL A 66 2.48 -6.46 18.42
C VAL A 66 1.10 -6.71 19.02
N LEU A 67 0.19 -7.37 18.30
CA LEU A 67 -1.12 -7.77 18.85
C LEU A 67 -0.95 -8.60 20.12
N ARG A 68 -0.09 -9.62 20.06
CA ARG A 68 0.19 -10.50 21.21
C ARG A 68 0.86 -9.77 22.37
N PHE A 69 1.82 -8.88 22.07
CA PHE A 69 2.50 -8.08 23.09
C PHE A 69 1.54 -7.14 23.84
N LEU A 70 0.57 -6.58 23.13
CA LEU A 70 -0.46 -5.72 23.72
C LEU A 70 -1.62 -6.50 24.37
N GLY A 71 -1.57 -7.84 24.38
CA GLY A 71 -2.61 -8.69 24.96
C GLY A 71 -3.84 -8.92 24.08
N PHE A 72 -3.81 -8.50 22.81
CA PHE A 72 -4.90 -8.72 21.86
C PHE A 72 -4.80 -10.09 21.18
N GLU A 73 -5.90 -10.83 21.18
CA GLU A 73 -5.98 -12.13 20.50
C GLU A 73 -6.31 -12.02 19.00
N SER A 74 -6.95 -10.92 18.59
CA SER A 74 -7.36 -10.70 17.20
C SER A 74 -7.54 -9.22 16.87
N LEU A 75 -7.58 -8.91 15.57
CA LEU A 75 -7.94 -7.56 15.08
C LEU A 75 -9.36 -7.15 15.49
N GLN A 76 -10.27 -8.12 15.65
CA GLN A 76 -11.63 -7.85 16.12
C GLN A 76 -11.63 -7.39 17.58
N ALA A 77 -10.76 -7.94 18.43
CA ALA A 77 -10.62 -7.49 19.81
C ALA A 77 -10.19 -6.02 19.89
N ILE A 78 -9.24 -5.60 19.04
CA ILE A 78 -8.87 -4.17 18.92
C ILE A 78 -10.06 -3.33 18.48
N ARG A 79 -10.81 -3.77 17.47
CA ARG A 79 -11.97 -3.02 16.99
C ARG A 79 -12.99 -2.80 18.10
N ASN A 80 -13.30 -3.84 18.87
CA ASN A 80 -14.24 -3.73 19.98
C ASN A 80 -13.72 -2.76 21.05
N GLU A 81 -12.43 -2.82 21.40
CA GLU A 81 -11.85 -1.92 22.39
C GLU A 81 -11.78 -0.45 21.91
N MET A 82 -11.46 -0.21 20.64
CA MET A 82 -11.44 1.15 20.08
C MET A 82 -12.83 1.74 19.87
N VAL A 83 -13.81 0.93 19.45
CA VAL A 83 -15.13 1.44 19.03
C VAL A 83 -16.16 1.33 20.14
N GLU A 84 -16.22 0.20 20.83
CA GLU A 84 -17.24 -0.05 21.88
C GLU A 84 -16.78 0.51 23.22
N GLN A 85 -15.49 0.43 23.52
CA GLN A 85 -14.91 0.96 24.77
C GLN A 85 -14.27 2.34 24.61
N ASN A 86 -14.25 2.88 23.37
CA ASN A 86 -13.69 4.18 23.04
C ASN A 86 -12.25 4.39 23.55
N ASN A 87 -11.44 3.32 23.59
CA ASN A 87 -10.06 3.37 24.03
C ASN A 87 -9.15 3.84 22.88
N PRO A 88 -8.50 5.01 22.97
CA PRO A 88 -7.66 5.54 21.90
C PRO A 88 -6.27 4.87 21.82
N ALA A 89 -5.87 4.05 22.79
CA ALA A 89 -4.51 3.52 22.88
C ALA A 89 -4.06 2.73 21.63
N PRO A 90 -4.87 1.84 21.02
CA PRO A 90 -4.43 1.12 19.82
C PRO A 90 -4.22 2.04 18.62
N ALA A 91 -5.03 3.09 18.47
CA ALA A 91 -4.89 4.08 17.40
C ALA A 91 -3.62 4.92 17.58
N ILE A 92 -3.29 5.35 18.80
CA ILE A 92 -2.07 6.11 19.11
C ILE A 92 -0.83 5.29 18.78
N LEU A 93 -0.81 4.00 19.14
CA LEU A 93 0.30 3.10 18.83
C LEU A 93 0.50 2.93 17.33
N PHE A 94 -0.58 2.78 16.56
CA PHE A 94 -0.51 2.68 15.11
C PHE A 94 0.04 3.96 14.47
N ILE A 95 -0.50 5.13 14.84
CA ILE A 95 -0.03 6.43 14.32
C ILE A 95 1.43 6.67 14.71
N GLY A 96 1.81 6.36 15.95
CA GLY A 96 3.19 6.47 16.42
C GLY A 96 4.15 5.61 15.61
N ALA A 97 3.78 4.37 15.29
CA ALA A 97 4.57 3.48 14.46
C ALA A 97 4.72 4.00 13.01
N VAL A 98 3.64 4.55 12.44
CA VAL A 98 3.68 5.17 11.10
C VAL A 98 4.62 6.38 11.08
N ILE A 99 4.51 7.28 12.06
CA ILE A 99 5.38 8.45 12.17
C ILE A 99 6.84 8.01 12.32
N ALA A 100 7.12 7.05 13.19
CA ALA A 100 8.47 6.52 13.38
C ALA A 100 9.05 5.90 12.09
N ALA A 101 8.23 5.17 11.33
CA ALA A 101 8.64 4.61 10.05
C ALA A 101 8.95 5.70 9.01
N VAL A 102 8.10 6.73 8.89
CA VAL A 102 8.33 7.86 7.97
C VAL A 102 9.60 8.62 8.35
N LEU A 103 9.81 8.92 9.64
CA LEU A 103 11.02 9.57 10.13
C LEU A 103 12.26 8.71 9.82
N LEU A 104 12.19 7.41 10.08
CA LEU A 104 13.28 6.49 9.74
C LEU A 104 13.59 6.52 8.23
N PHE A 105 12.58 6.43 7.37
CA PHE A 105 12.77 6.51 5.92
C PHE A 105 13.36 7.85 5.49
N SER A 106 12.94 8.97 6.10
CA SER A 106 13.49 10.29 5.80
C SER A 106 14.97 10.44 6.18
N ILE A 107 15.45 9.68 7.18
CA ILE A 107 16.86 9.66 7.61
C ILE A 107 17.68 8.69 6.75
N VAL A 108 17.09 7.55 6.39
CA VAL A 108 17.78 6.45 5.68
C VAL A 108 17.89 6.73 4.18
N ILE A 109 16.85 7.31 3.56
CA ILE A 109 16.88 7.70 2.15
C ILE A 109 17.65 9.01 2.05
N ARG A 110 18.97 8.93 1.81
CA ARG A 110 19.77 10.09 1.42
C ARG A 110 19.24 10.65 0.08
N PRO A 111 19.13 11.98 -0.07
CA PRO A 111 18.77 12.60 -1.34
C PRO A 111 19.78 12.29 -2.44
#